data_AF-A0A2S0U3Z9-F1
#
_entry.id   AF-A0A2S0U3Z9-F1
#
_cell.length_a   1.000
_cell.length_b   1.000
_cell.length_c   1.000
_cell.angle_alpha   90.00
_cell.angle_beta   90.00
_cell.angle_gamma   90.00
#
_symmetry.space_group_name_H-M   'P 1'
#
loop_
_entity.id
_entity.type
_entity.pdbx_description
1 polymer ?
#
loop_
_entity_poly.entity_id
_entity_poly.type
_entity_poly.pdbx_seq_one_letter_code
_entity_poly.pdbx_strand_id
1 'polypeptide(L)'
;MSRNKINFLRDFIPNDFFFIKDPLIKIFHIPDFLEWQLFLNELSESKFYVIEVEFVPNWDLYDEDGPTIKLCKPFLVTKFSNPSLISDFIMSKIKDSCYTFDLNFEIKVEDMNKIKPTEVPGIIIIYKEITIF
;
A
#
# COMPACT_ATOMS: atom_id res chain seq x y z
N MET A 1 8.01 -1.30 17.57
CA MET A 1 6.87 -1.67 16.68
C MET A 1 6.74 -3.18 16.69
N SER A 2 5.52 -3.71 16.79
CA SER A 2 5.33 -5.17 16.80
C SER A 2 5.58 -5.76 15.42
N ARG A 3 6.30 -6.88 15.34
CA ARG A 3 6.54 -7.64 14.10
C ARG A 3 5.30 -8.37 13.57
N ASN A 4 4.23 -8.41 14.37
CA ASN A 4 3.05 -9.26 14.15
C ASN A 4 1.74 -8.46 14.03
N LYS A 5 1.78 -7.13 14.04
CA LYS A 5 0.58 -6.30 13.80
C LYS A 5 0.90 -5.05 12.98
N ILE A 6 -0.05 -4.66 12.14
CA ILE A 6 -0.08 -3.34 11.49
C ILE A 6 -0.43 -2.30 12.56
N ASN A 7 0.39 -1.25 12.66
CA ASN A 7 0.21 -0.19 13.65
C ASN A 7 -0.37 1.03 12.92
N PHE A 8 -1.59 1.45 13.27
CA PHE A 8 -2.21 2.58 12.59
C PHE A 8 -1.74 3.91 13.19
N LEU A 9 -1.61 4.94 12.37
CA LEU A 9 -1.15 6.26 12.81
C LEU A 9 -2.00 6.82 13.96
N ARG A 10 -3.32 6.64 13.87
CA ARG A 10 -4.30 7.08 14.88
C ARG A 10 -4.07 6.49 16.26
N ASP A 11 -3.35 5.37 16.36
CA ASP A 11 -3.06 4.73 17.63
C ASP A 11 -1.94 5.47 18.40
N PHE A 12 -1.23 6.39 17.72
CA PHE A 12 -0.10 7.16 18.26
C PHE A 12 -0.37 8.66 18.33
N ILE A 13 -1.18 9.19 17.40
CA ILE A 13 -1.53 10.61 17.34
C ILE A 13 -3.01 10.76 17.76
N PRO A 14 -3.31 11.46 18.86
CA PRO A 14 -4.68 11.60 19.38
C PRO A 14 -5.55 12.57 18.57
N ASN A 15 -4.99 13.24 17.57
CA ASN A 15 -5.71 14.21 16.75
C ASN A 15 -6.46 13.52 15.61
N ASP A 16 -7.64 14.04 15.27
CA ASP A 16 -8.49 13.52 14.20
C ASP A 16 -7.96 13.82 12.79
N PHE A 17 -6.98 14.72 12.67
CA PHE A 17 -6.45 15.20 11.40
C PHE A 17 -4.93 15.16 11.36
N PHE A 18 -4.39 14.66 10.25
CA PHE A 18 -2.96 14.60 9.98
C PHE A 18 -2.71 14.97 8.51
N PHE A 19 -1.80 15.91 8.28
CA PHE A 19 -1.46 16.39 6.94
C PHE A 19 -0.07 15.91 6.55
N ILE A 20 0.03 15.18 5.43
CA ILE A 20 1.30 14.80 4.83
C ILE A 20 1.68 15.87 3.82
N LYS A 21 2.67 16.69 4.15
CA LYS A 21 3.22 17.66 3.20
C LYS A 21 4.31 17.01 2.33
N ASP A 22 4.20 17.21 1.02
CA ASP A 22 5.15 16.73 0.01
C ASP A 22 5.47 15.22 0.18
N PRO A 23 4.47 14.33 0.05
CA PRO A 23 4.68 12.89 0.16
C PRO A 23 5.58 12.37 -0.97
N LEU A 24 6.25 11.25 -0.70
CA LEU A 24 6.87 10.43 -1.72
C LEU A 24 5.85 9.40 -2.22
N ILE A 25 5.99 9.01 -3.48
CA ILE A 25 5.08 8.08 -4.14
C ILE A 25 5.90 6.92 -4.72
N LYS A 26 5.40 5.70 -4.53
CA LYS A 26 5.93 4.49 -5.17
C LYS A 26 4.79 3.66 -5.74
N ILE A 27 5.01 3.04 -6.89
CA ILE A 27 4.02 2.21 -7.59
C ILE A 27 4.45 0.76 -7.49
N PHE A 28 3.54 -0.11 -7.04
CA PHE A 28 3.70 -1.55 -7.13
C PHE A 28 2.69 -2.10 -8.13
N HIS A 29 3.17 -2.75 -9.19
CA HIS A 29 2.31 -3.48 -10.12
C HIS A 29 1.82 -4.80 -9.52
N ILE A 30 2.57 -5.39 -8.59
CA ILE A 30 2.20 -6.60 -7.86
C ILE A 30 2.56 -6.38 -6.39
N PRO A 31 1.61 -6.16 -5.47
CA PRO A 31 1.91 -5.83 -4.07
C PRO A 31 2.29 -7.05 -3.22
N ASP A 32 3.23 -7.84 -3.72
CA ASP A 32 3.69 -9.06 -3.07
C ASP A 32 4.79 -8.81 -2.02
N PHE A 33 5.22 -9.91 -1.39
CA PHE A 33 6.29 -9.89 -0.41
C PHE A 33 7.58 -9.23 -0.91
N LEU A 34 7.97 -9.46 -2.17
CA LEU A 34 9.26 -9.00 -2.71
C LEU A 34 9.24 -7.48 -2.89
N GLU A 35 8.18 -6.92 -3.46
CA GLU A 35 8.02 -5.47 -3.61
C GLU A 35 8.03 -4.76 -2.25
N TRP A 36 7.28 -5.29 -1.27
CA TRP A 36 7.31 -4.77 0.09
C TRP A 36 8.69 -4.87 0.72
N GLN A 37 9.39 -5.99 0.55
CA GLN A 37 10.75 -6.16 1.08
C GLN A 37 11.74 -5.16 0.48
N LEU A 38 11.69 -4.98 -0.85
CA LEU A 38 12.54 -4.01 -1.55
C LEU A 38 12.27 -2.59 -1.09
N PHE A 39 10.99 -2.19 -1.02
CA PHE A 39 10.61 -0.88 -0.51
C PHE A 39 11.06 -0.65 0.92
N LEU A 40 10.84 -1.61 1.83
CA LEU A 40 11.28 -1.45 3.23
C LEU A 40 12.80 -1.30 3.33
N ASN A 41 13.57 -2.02 2.51
CA ASN A 41 15.03 -1.95 2.49
C ASN A 41 15.59 -0.58 2.05
N GLU A 42 14.82 0.20 1.28
CA GLU A 42 15.19 1.57 0.88
C GLU A 42 14.99 2.59 2.01
N LEU A 43 14.21 2.25 3.04
CA LEU A 43 13.92 3.15 4.15
C LEU A 43 15.13 3.29 5.09
N SER A 44 15.28 4.49 5.66
CA SER A 44 16.31 4.74 6.68
C SER A 44 16.03 3.98 7.99
N GLU A 45 17.08 3.39 8.58
CA GLU A 45 16.99 2.46 9.73
C GLU A 45 16.38 3.05 11.00
N SER A 46 16.53 4.35 11.24
CA SER A 46 16.11 5.00 12.48
C SER A 46 14.87 5.89 12.31
N LYS A 47 14.12 5.70 11.23
CA LYS A 47 13.00 6.56 10.84
C LYS A 47 11.69 5.80 10.81
N PHE A 48 10.63 6.51 11.17
CA PHE A 48 9.26 6.04 11.02
C PHE A 48 8.66 6.65 9.77
N TYR A 49 7.86 5.86 9.07
CA TYR A 49 7.16 6.32 7.88
C TYR A 49 5.67 6.08 8.08
N VAL A 50 4.88 7.10 7.79
CA VAL A 50 3.45 6.94 7.57
C VAL A 50 3.23 6.51 6.14
N ILE A 51 2.33 5.56 5.94
CA ILE A 51 1.95 5.02 4.64
C ILE A 51 0.44 5.12 4.46
N GLU A 52 0.04 5.62 3.31
CA GLU A 52 -1.27 5.42 2.72
C GLU A 52 -1.12 4.52 1.49
N VAL A 53 -2.13 3.69 1.24
CA VAL A 53 -2.15 2.79 0.09
C VAL A 53 -3.45 2.95 -0.67
N GLU A 54 -3.32 3.20 -1.96
CA GLU A 54 -4.42 3.31 -2.90
C GLU A 54 -4.34 2.19 -3.92
N PHE A 55 -5.48 1.56 -4.18
CA PHE A 55 -5.62 0.50 -5.17
C PHE A 55 -6.00 1.10 -6.52
N VAL A 56 -5.27 0.68 -7.54
CA VAL A 56 -5.49 1.05 -8.94
C VAL A 56 -5.98 -0.20 -9.66
N PRO A 57 -7.30 -0.31 -9.92
CA PRO A 57 -7.87 -1.48 -10.57
C PRO A 57 -7.50 -1.57 -12.06
N ASN A 58 -7.20 -0.45 -12.70
CA ASN A 58 -6.82 -0.38 -14.10
C ASN A 58 -5.89 0.83 -14.31
N TRP A 59 -4.69 0.60 -14.84
CA TRP A 59 -3.70 1.64 -15.06
C TRP A 59 -4.05 2.56 -16.24
N ASP A 60 -4.69 2.04 -17.28
CA ASP A 60 -5.14 2.86 -18.42
C ASP A 60 -6.17 3.91 -17.95
N LEU A 61 -7.09 3.52 -17.07
CA LEU A 61 -8.04 4.45 -16.47
C LEU A 61 -7.34 5.46 -15.55
N TYR A 62 -6.33 5.02 -14.78
CA TYR A 62 -5.58 5.92 -13.91
C TYR A 62 -4.81 7.00 -14.69
N ASP A 63 -4.21 6.64 -15.82
CA ASP A 63 -3.51 7.60 -16.70
C ASP A 63 -4.47 8.63 -17.33
N GLU A 64 -5.77 8.34 -17.37
CA GLU A 64 -6.85 9.24 -17.79
C GLU A 64 -7.52 9.96 -16.59
N ASP A 65 -6.80 10.16 -15.48
CA ASP A 65 -7.29 10.75 -14.22
C ASP A 65 -8.45 9.96 -13.57
N GLY A 66 -8.47 8.66 -13.77
CA GLY A 66 -9.45 7.74 -13.20
C GLY A 66 -9.33 7.56 -11.69
N PRO A 67 -10.40 7.07 -11.04
CA PRO A 67 -10.44 6.97 -9.58
C PRO A 67 -9.55 5.84 -9.04
N THR A 68 -8.96 6.10 -7.88
CA THR A 68 -8.30 5.08 -7.05
C THR A 68 -9.15 4.71 -5.84
N ILE A 69 -8.87 3.57 -5.22
CA ILE A 69 -9.59 3.11 -4.02
C ILE A 69 -8.65 3.10 -2.83
N LYS A 70 -8.91 3.95 -1.83
CA LYS A 70 -8.13 3.96 -0.58
C LYS A 70 -8.35 2.67 0.20
N LEU A 71 -7.30 1.87 0.39
CA LEU A 71 -7.42 0.51 0.94
C LEU A 71 -7.58 0.48 2.46
N CYS A 72 -6.97 1.44 3.17
CA CYS A 72 -6.97 1.46 4.62
C CYS A 72 -6.68 2.84 5.19
N LYS A 73 -6.84 2.96 6.51
CA LYS A 73 -6.34 4.13 7.24
C LYS A 73 -4.81 4.15 7.25
N PRO A 74 -4.19 5.34 7.35
CA PRO A 74 -2.74 5.45 7.35
C PRO A 74 -2.10 4.62 8.46
N PHE A 75 -1.04 3.89 8.11
CA PHE A 75 -0.33 3.03 9.05
C PHE A 75 1.16 3.31 9.04
N LEU A 76 1.84 2.82 10.07
CA LEU A 76 3.22 3.11 10.35
C LEU A 76 4.11 1.94 9.98
N VAL A 77 5.21 2.24 9.31
CA VAL A 77 6.28 1.27 9.03
C VAL A 77 7.65 1.82 9.40
N THR A 78 8.60 0.89 9.54
CA THR A 78 10.03 1.17 9.54
C THR A 78 10.69 0.18 8.58
N LYS A 79 11.99 0.35 8.29
CA LYS A 79 12.79 -0.64 7.53
C LYS A 79 12.64 -2.08 8.08
N PHE A 80 12.40 -2.22 9.37
CA PHE A 80 12.30 -3.51 10.06
C PHE A 80 10.86 -4.03 10.22
N SER A 81 9.88 -3.38 9.58
CA SER A 81 8.53 -3.93 9.48
C SER A 81 8.54 -5.28 8.76
N ASN A 82 7.51 -6.10 9.00
CA ASN A 82 7.41 -7.42 8.39
C ASN A 82 6.76 -7.32 6.99
N PRO A 83 7.50 -7.54 5.89
CA PRO A 83 6.96 -7.41 4.53
C PRO A 83 5.86 -8.44 4.22
N SER A 84 5.95 -9.68 4.74
CA SER A 84 4.88 -10.68 4.55
C SER A 84 3.57 -10.24 5.19
N LEU A 85 3.64 -9.72 6.42
CA LEU A 85 2.46 -9.24 7.13
C LEU A 85 1.79 -8.07 6.40
N ILE A 86 2.58 -7.14 5.85
CA ILE A 86 2.04 -6.00 5.10
C ILE A 86 1.43 -6.48 3.79
N SER A 87 2.14 -7.32 3.04
CA SER A 87 1.65 -7.94 1.80
C SER A 87 0.30 -8.63 2.03
N ASP A 88 0.20 -9.52 3.01
CA ASP A 88 -1.04 -10.25 3.32
C ASP A 88 -2.18 -9.31 3.72
N PHE A 89 -1.87 -8.30 4.54
CA PHE A 89 -2.85 -7.29 4.94
C PHE A 89 -3.37 -6.51 3.73
N ILE A 90 -2.50 -6.01 2.87
CA ILE A 90 -2.89 -5.22 1.69
C ILE A 90 -3.65 -6.08 0.68
N MET A 91 -3.21 -7.31 0.43
CA MET A 91 -3.93 -8.25 -0.43
C MET A 91 -5.33 -8.56 0.10
N SER A 92 -5.51 -8.64 1.42
CA SER A 92 -6.85 -8.80 2.00
C SER A 92 -7.74 -7.58 1.74
N LYS A 93 -7.19 -6.36 1.84
CA LYS A 93 -7.93 -5.11 1.57
C LYS A 93 -8.29 -4.95 0.10
N ILE A 94 -7.42 -5.38 -0.82
CA ILE A 94 -7.72 -5.42 -2.26
C ILE A 94 -8.92 -6.35 -2.52
N LYS A 95 -8.88 -7.57 -1.97
CA LYS A 95 -9.99 -8.53 -2.10
C LYS A 95 -11.30 -7.97 -1.55
N ASP A 96 -11.27 -7.38 -0.35
CA ASP A 96 -12.43 -6.72 0.26
C ASP A 96 -12.98 -5.61 -0.64
N SER A 97 -12.10 -4.82 -1.26
CA SER A 97 -12.47 -3.71 -2.15
C SER A 97 -13.09 -4.20 -3.45
N CYS A 98 -12.49 -5.22 -4.09
CA CYS A 98 -13.06 -5.81 -5.31
C CYS A 98 -14.47 -6.36 -5.05
N TYR A 99 -14.68 -7.03 -3.92
CA TYR A 99 -16.00 -7.52 -3.53
C TYR A 99 -16.98 -6.37 -3.25
N THR A 100 -16.55 -5.35 -2.50
CA THR A 100 -17.41 -4.23 -2.08
C THR A 100 -17.88 -3.38 -3.26
N PHE A 101 -17.01 -3.18 -4.25
CA PHE A 101 -17.29 -2.34 -5.42
C PHE A 101 -17.67 -3.13 -6.68
N ASP A 102 -17.94 -4.44 -6.53
CA ASP A 102 -18.28 -5.35 -7.63
C ASP A 102 -17.32 -5.23 -8.83
N LEU A 103 -16.02 -5.11 -8.52
CA LEU A 103 -14.99 -5.09 -9.53
C LEU A 103 -14.81 -6.54 -10.00
N ASN A 104 -15.25 -6.83 -11.22
CA ASN A 104 -15.07 -8.12 -11.88
C ASN A 104 -13.58 -8.38 -12.12
N PHE A 105 -12.88 -8.77 -11.05
CA PHE A 105 -11.45 -8.94 -11.03
C PHE A 105 -11.12 -10.40 -10.67
N GLU A 106 -11.20 -11.29 -11.65
CA GLU A 106 -10.60 -12.62 -11.53
C GLU A 106 -9.10 -12.52 -11.85
N ILE A 107 -8.28 -12.11 -10.89
CA ILE A 107 -6.85 -12.41 -11.00
C ILE A 107 -6.67 -13.89 -10.74
N LYS A 108 -6.59 -14.66 -11.81
CA LYS A 108 -5.90 -15.94 -11.74
C LYS A 108 -4.42 -15.59 -11.58
N VAL A 109 -3.88 -15.85 -10.38
CA VAL A 109 -2.46 -15.63 -10.05
C VAL A 109 -1.54 -16.27 -11.10
N GLU A 110 -2.02 -17.33 -11.76
CA GLU A 110 -1.36 -18.06 -12.85
C GLU A 110 -1.15 -17.23 -14.14
N ASP A 111 -1.94 -16.17 -14.35
CA ASP A 111 -1.89 -15.33 -15.57
C ASP A 111 -1.01 -14.07 -15.41
N MET A 112 -0.57 -13.72 -14.19
CA MET A 112 0.24 -12.51 -13.93
C MET A 112 1.56 -12.45 -14.72
N ASN A 113 2.11 -13.60 -15.12
CA ASN A 113 3.36 -13.67 -15.90
C ASN A 113 3.18 -13.49 -17.42
N LYS A 114 1.93 -13.41 -17.92
CA LYS A 114 1.60 -13.30 -19.35
C LYS A 114 0.85 -12.03 -19.73
N ILE A 115 0.43 -11.25 -18.74
CA ILE A 115 -0.38 -10.05 -18.89
C ILE A 115 0.56 -8.83 -18.91
N LYS A 116 0.26 -7.81 -19.73
CA LYS A 116 1.06 -6.57 -19.71
C LYS A 116 0.93 -5.90 -18.34
N PRO A 117 1.98 -5.22 -17.82
CA PRO A 117 1.90 -4.56 -16.51
C PRO A 117 0.74 -3.55 -16.36
N THR A 118 0.23 -3.00 -17.46
CA THR A 118 -0.92 -2.07 -17.50
C THR A 118 -2.27 -2.78 -17.33
N GLU A 119 -2.35 -4.06 -17.67
CA GLU A 119 -3.54 -4.90 -17.59
C GLU A 119 -3.67 -5.61 -16.21
N VAL A 120 -2.65 -5.49 -15.35
CA VAL A 120 -2.64 -6.01 -13.98
C VAL A 120 -2.90 -4.86 -13.01
N PRO A 121 -3.81 -4.99 -12.03
CA PRO A 121 -4.06 -3.92 -11.11
C PRO A 121 -2.90 -3.82 -10.13
N GLY A 122 -2.68 -2.65 -9.58
CA GLY A 122 -1.59 -2.45 -8.63
C GLY A 122 -1.98 -1.53 -7.51
N ILE A 123 -0.97 -1.05 -6.80
CA ILE A 123 -1.15 -0.08 -5.73
C ILE A 123 -0.21 1.10 -5.89
N ILE A 124 -0.67 2.23 -5.39
CA ILE A 124 0.13 3.42 -5.16
C ILE A 124 0.37 3.51 -3.66
N ILE A 125 1.65 3.64 -3.30
CA ILE A 125 2.11 3.83 -1.93
C ILE A 125 2.49 5.30 -1.80
N ILE A 126 1.75 6.00 -0.97
CA ILE A 126 2.00 7.40 -0.61
C ILE A 126 2.62 7.37 0.78
N TYR A 127 3.85 7.84 0.92
CA TYR A 127 4.57 7.70 2.18
C TYR A 127 5.41 8.92 2.52
N LYS A 128 5.64 9.10 3.82
CA LYS A 128 6.46 10.20 4.33
C LYS A 128 7.15 9.80 5.62
N GLU A 129 8.41 10.21 5.77
CA GLU A 129 9.10 10.15 7.06
C GLU A 129 8.37 11.05 8.06
N ILE A 130 8.14 10.51 9.25
CA ILE A 130 7.58 11.27 10.37
C ILE A 130 8.45 11.11 11.61
N THR A 131 8.45 12.14 12.44
CA THR A 131 9.01 12.06 13.79
C THR A 131 7.88 11.70 14.73
N ILE A 132 7.96 10.51 15.29
CA ILE A 132 7.13 10.09 16.42
C ILE A 132 8.09 10.13 17.59
N PHE A 133 7.86 11.05 18.53
CA PHE A 133 8.70 11.39 19.70
C PHE A 133 9.87 12.33 19.40
#